data_AF-A0A926SRJ2-F1
#
_entry.id   AF-A0A926SRJ2-F1
#
_cell.length_a   1.000
_cell.length_b   1.000
_cell.length_c   1.000
_cell.angle_alpha   90.00
_cell.angle_beta   90.00
_cell.angle_gamma   90.00
#
_symmetry.space_group_name_H-M   'P 1'
#
loop_
_entity.id
_entity.type
_entity.pdbx_description
1 polymer ?
#
loop_
_entity_poly.entity_id
_entity_poly.type
_entity_poly.pdbx_seq_one_letter_code
_entity_poly.pdbx_strand_id
1 'polypeptide(L)'
;MLKLTYTETGLYLELVPESIEEWLHLRLTLSLRTSQCFHLEPGAASFLLPANLQGLIRLHRLIHRTEQEITITPADHRSVEISLRGIWIASIAHEAEGVFVIAIDQAIESLLFELWQMSEMEISPLKY
;
A
#
# COMPACT_ATOMS: atom_id res chain seq x y z
N MET A 1 -10.25 2.20 -1.93
CA MET A 1 -9.04 1.46 -2.36
C MET A 1 -7.82 2.00 -1.62
N LEU A 2 -6.79 1.16 -1.45
CA LEU A 2 -5.49 1.59 -0.95
C LEU A 2 -4.55 1.96 -2.10
N LYS A 3 -3.82 3.05 -1.91
CA LYS A 3 -2.73 3.49 -2.79
C LYS A 3 -1.44 3.60 -1.99
N LEU A 4 -0.38 2.97 -2.48
CA LEU A 4 0.97 3.04 -1.94
C LEU A 4 1.85 3.77 -2.96
N THR A 5 2.57 4.80 -2.54
CA THR A 5 3.50 5.54 -3.38
C THR A 5 4.92 5.32 -2.86
N TYR A 6 5.73 4.59 -3.62
CA TYR A 6 7.14 4.38 -3.35
C TYR A 6 7.96 5.45 -4.06
N THR A 7 8.76 6.17 -3.28
CA THR A 7 9.67 7.22 -3.75
C THR A 7 11.07 6.93 -3.22
N GLU A 8 12.10 7.58 -3.78
CA GLU A 8 13.45 7.57 -3.21
C GLU A 8 13.48 7.86 -1.70
N THR A 9 12.57 8.73 -1.23
CA THR A 9 12.56 9.24 0.15
C THR A 9 11.71 8.42 1.12
N GLY A 10 10.98 7.43 0.63
CA GLY A 10 10.13 6.60 1.46
C GLY A 10 8.80 6.23 0.81
N LEU A 11 7.88 5.77 1.66
CA LEU A 11 6.59 5.22 1.30
C LEU A 11 5.46 6.10 1.85
N TYR A 12 4.46 6.37 1.02
CA TYR A 12 3.22 7.01 1.43
C TYR A 12 2.02 6.09 1.18
N LEU A 13 1.16 5.94 2.18
CA LEU A 13 -0.07 5.17 2.09
C LEU A 13 -1.27 6.12 2.10
N GLU A 14 -2.24 5.90 1.22
CA GLU A 14 -3.42 6.74 1.08
C GLU A 14 -4.69 5.88 0.91
N LEU A 15 -5.79 6.33 1.52
CA LEU A 15 -7.12 5.85 1.16
C LEU A 15 -7.68 6.69 0.03
N VAL A 16 -7.99 6.03 -1.07
CA VAL A 16 -8.54 6.65 -2.28
C VAL A 16 -9.99 6.20 -2.43
N PRO A 17 -10.96 7.14 -2.51
CA PRO A 17 -12.39 6.81 -2.55
C PRO A 17 -12.84 6.23 -3.90
N GLU A 18 -12.14 6.53 -4.99
CA GLU A 18 -12.41 6.00 -6.33
C GLU A 18 -12.12 4.48 -6.42
N SER A 19 -12.78 3.80 -7.38
CA SER A 19 -12.41 2.43 -7.72
C SER A 19 -11.06 2.37 -8.43
N ILE A 20 -10.43 1.20 -8.47
CA ILE A 20 -9.18 1.02 -9.24
C ILE A 20 -9.43 1.34 -10.71
N GLU A 21 -10.56 0.89 -11.28
CA GLU A 21 -10.92 1.11 -12.69
C GLU A 21 -11.06 2.60 -13.01
N GLU A 22 -11.78 3.36 -12.18
CA GLU A 22 -11.94 4.81 -12.34
C GLU A 22 -10.58 5.52 -12.28
N TRP A 23 -9.77 5.14 -11.29
CA TRP A 23 -8.45 5.72 -11.06
C TRP A 23 -7.44 5.40 -12.18
N LEU A 24 -7.48 4.18 -12.72
CA LEU A 24 -6.68 3.75 -13.87
C LEU A 24 -7.14 4.40 -15.15
N HIS A 25 -8.45 4.50 -15.38
CA HIS A 25 -9.00 5.10 -16.59
C HIS A 25 -8.58 6.57 -16.75
N LEU A 26 -8.58 7.34 -15.66
CA LEU A 26 -8.08 8.71 -15.65
C LEU A 26 -6.61 8.77 -16.09
N ARG A 27 -5.75 7.88 -15.56
CA ARG A 27 -4.32 7.84 -15.89
C ARG A 27 -4.07 7.42 -17.33
N LEU A 28 -4.76 6.39 -17.81
CA LEU A 28 -4.65 5.95 -19.20
C LEU A 28 -5.05 7.07 -20.15
N THR A 29 -6.13 7.79 -19.82
CA THR A 29 -6.56 8.96 -20.59
C THR A 29 -5.50 10.06 -20.62
N LEU A 30 -4.86 10.34 -19.48
CA LEU A 30 -3.78 11.33 -19.40
C LEU A 30 -2.55 10.91 -20.20
N SER A 31 -2.12 9.65 -20.08
CA SER A 31 -1.00 9.09 -20.84
C SER A 31 -1.17 9.25 -22.34
N LEU A 32 -2.36 8.94 -22.86
CA LEU A 32 -2.67 9.11 -24.28
C LEU A 32 -2.60 10.58 -24.71
N ARG A 33 -3.01 11.51 -23.84
CA ARG A 33 -3.00 12.96 -24.15
C ARG A 33 -1.62 13.58 -24.05
N THR A 34 -0.76 13.09 -23.16
CA THR A 34 0.58 13.63 -22.92
C THR A 34 1.67 12.88 -23.69
N SER A 35 1.32 11.78 -24.36
CA SER A 35 2.30 10.84 -24.95
C SER A 35 3.35 10.35 -23.94
N GLN A 36 2.99 10.32 -22.66
CA GLN A 36 3.81 9.74 -21.60
C GLN A 36 3.29 8.33 -21.32
N CYS A 37 4.10 7.33 -21.58
CA CYS A 37 3.75 5.95 -21.26
C CYS A 37 4.01 5.64 -19.79
N PHE A 38 3.21 4.75 -19.22
CA PHE A 38 3.51 4.07 -17.97
C PHE A 38 3.19 2.59 -18.11
N HIS A 39 3.86 1.78 -17.30
CA HIS A 39 3.68 0.34 -17.24
C HIS A 39 2.64 -0.01 -16.19
N LEU A 40 1.75 -0.96 -16.51
CA LEU A 40 0.77 -1.53 -15.59
C LEU A 40 1.05 -3.02 -15.46
N GLU A 41 1.40 -3.47 -14.26
CA GLU A 41 1.79 -4.87 -14.03
C GLU A 41 1.10 -5.41 -12.76
N PRO A 42 0.46 -6.60 -12.81
CA PRO A 42 0.10 -7.32 -11.59
C PRO A 42 1.36 -7.59 -10.77
N GLY A 43 1.30 -7.33 -9.48
CA GLY A 43 2.47 -7.44 -8.63
C GLY A 43 2.14 -7.53 -7.16
N ALA A 44 3.19 -7.43 -6.35
CA ALA A 44 3.08 -7.34 -4.91
C ALA A 44 3.77 -6.07 -4.41
N ALA A 45 3.25 -5.53 -3.31
CA ALA A 45 3.86 -4.43 -2.59
C ALA A 45 3.93 -4.80 -1.10
N SER A 46 5.01 -4.38 -0.45
CA SER A 46 5.26 -4.68 0.96
C SER A 46 5.62 -3.41 1.73
N PHE A 47 5.08 -3.29 2.94
CA PHE A 47 5.48 -2.24 3.87
C PHE A 47 5.64 -2.77 5.29
N LEU A 48 6.41 -2.04 6.10
CA LEU A 48 6.71 -2.43 7.46
C LEU A 48 5.79 -1.71 8.44
N LEU A 49 5.38 -2.44 9.47
CA LEU A 49 4.69 -1.93 10.65
C LEU A 49 5.44 -2.38 11.92
N PRO A 50 5.49 -1.56 12.99
CA PRO A 50 6.03 -2.00 14.27
C PRO A 50 5.27 -3.22 14.82
N ALA A 51 6.02 -4.25 15.24
CA ALA A 51 5.47 -5.53 15.69
C ALA A 51 4.63 -5.42 16.98
N ASN A 52 4.78 -4.33 17.73
CA ASN A 52 4.05 -4.01 18.95
C ASN A 52 2.80 -3.15 18.72
N LEU A 53 2.47 -2.79 17.48
CA LEU A 53 1.30 -1.95 17.19
C LEU A 53 0.00 -2.59 17.68
N GLN A 54 -0.75 -1.80 18.46
CA GLN A 54 -2.09 -2.16 18.89
C GLN A 54 -3.01 -2.21 17.66
N GLY A 55 -3.47 -3.39 17.31
CA GLY A 55 -4.36 -3.61 16.16
C GLY A 55 -3.89 -4.66 15.18
N LEU A 56 -2.62 -5.11 15.24
CA LEU A 56 -2.13 -6.23 14.42
C LEU A 56 -2.94 -7.52 14.63
N ILE A 57 -3.35 -7.82 15.87
CA ILE A 57 -4.23 -8.96 16.18
C ILE A 57 -5.61 -8.80 15.53
N ARG A 58 -6.14 -7.57 15.47
CA ARG A 58 -7.42 -7.28 14.79
C ARG A 58 -7.26 -7.45 13.29
N LEU A 59 -6.18 -6.94 12.71
CA LEU A 59 -5.86 -7.08 11.29
C LEU A 59 -5.75 -8.55 10.89
N HIS A 60 -4.99 -9.34 11.66
CA HIS A 60 -4.85 -10.78 11.42
C HIS A 60 -6.20 -11.49 11.41
N ARG A 61 -7.09 -11.19 12.36
CA ARG A 61 -8.45 -11.76 12.41
C ARG A 61 -9.32 -11.33 11.23
N LEU A 62 -9.19 -10.10 10.73
CA LEU A 62 -9.94 -9.65 9.56
C LEU A 62 -9.46 -10.39 8.31
N ILE A 63 -8.15 -10.47 8.09
CA ILE A 63 -7.56 -11.18 6.94
C ILE A 63 -8.04 -12.64 6.91
N HIS A 64 -8.02 -13.34 8.05
CA HIS A 64 -8.48 -14.74 8.14
C HIS A 64 -9.96 -14.95 7.81
N ARG A 65 -10.77 -13.89 7.81
CA ARG A 65 -12.20 -13.95 7.45
C ARG A 65 -12.44 -13.65 5.96
N THR A 66 -11.38 -13.32 5.23
CA THR A 66 -11.44 -12.97 3.81
C THR A 66 -10.60 -13.94 2.99
N GLU A 67 -10.91 -14.10 1.72
CA GLU A 67 -10.08 -14.87 0.77
C GLU A 67 -8.96 -14.00 0.14
N GLN A 68 -8.66 -12.84 0.74
CA GLN A 68 -7.71 -11.88 0.18
C GLN A 68 -6.27 -12.31 0.45
N GLU A 69 -5.43 -12.21 -0.58
CA GLU A 69 -4.01 -12.54 -0.52
C GLU A 69 -3.23 -11.41 0.19
N ILE A 70 -3.36 -11.38 1.51
CA ILE A 70 -2.64 -10.47 2.41
C ILE A 70 -1.82 -11.31 3.38
N THR A 71 -0.52 -11.08 3.43
CA THR A 71 0.38 -11.79 4.36
C THR A 71 0.95 -10.85 5.41
N ILE A 72 1.07 -11.35 6.64
CA ILE A 72 1.77 -10.70 7.73
C ILE A 72 2.92 -11.61 8.13
N THR A 73 4.15 -11.17 7.90
CA THR A 73 5.37 -11.95 8.16
C THR A 73 6.26 -11.19 9.13
N PRO A 74 6.89 -11.85 10.13
CA PRO A 74 7.93 -11.20 10.92
C PRO A 74 9.09 -10.80 9.99
N ALA A 75 9.42 -9.50 9.96
CA ALA A 75 10.55 -9.00 9.18
C ALA A 75 11.81 -8.98 10.04
N ASP A 76 11.70 -8.44 11.26
CA ASP A 76 12.73 -8.49 12.28
C ASP A 76 12.13 -8.51 13.70
N HIS A 77 12.97 -8.26 14.72
CA HIS A 77 12.56 -8.25 16.13
C HIS A 77 11.65 -7.07 16.53
N ARG A 78 11.50 -6.04 15.67
CA ARG A 78 10.73 -4.83 15.94
C ARG A 78 9.62 -4.59 14.92
N SER A 79 9.60 -5.30 13.80
CA SER A 79 8.72 -5.02 12.68
C SER A 79 8.14 -6.29 12.07
N VAL A 80 6.92 -6.13 11.55
CA VAL A 80 6.26 -7.09 10.69
C VAL A 80 6.13 -6.48 9.30
N GLU A 81 6.30 -7.30 8.29
CA GLU A 81 6.04 -6.96 6.90
C GLU A 81 4.59 -7.33 6.56
N ILE A 82 3.90 -6.37 5.95
CA ILE A 82 2.59 -6.55 5.34
C ILE A 82 2.79 -6.62 3.83
N SER A 83 2.46 -7.75 3.21
CA SER A 83 2.51 -7.89 1.74
C SER A 83 1.11 -8.00 1.15
N LEU A 84 0.92 -7.28 0.05
CA LEU A 84 -0.35 -7.11 -0.64
C LEU A 84 -0.17 -7.46 -2.12
N ARG A 85 -1.20 -8.01 -2.78
CA ARG A 85 -1.22 -8.24 -4.24
C ARG A 85 -2.18 -7.31 -4.96
N GLY A 86 -1.71 -6.64 -6.00
CA GLY A 86 -2.46 -5.59 -6.69
C GLY A 86 -1.79 -5.20 -8.00
N ILE A 87 -1.96 -3.94 -8.38
CA ILE A 87 -1.45 -3.41 -9.64
C ILE A 87 -0.35 -2.40 -9.35
N TRP A 88 0.82 -2.62 -9.93
CA TRP A 88 1.94 -1.70 -9.95
C TRP A 88 1.86 -0.78 -11.17
N ILE A 89 2.09 0.51 -10.96
CA ILE A 89 2.15 1.55 -11.98
C ILE A 89 3.48 2.28 -11.87
N ALA A 90 4.29 2.23 -12.92
CA ALA A 90 5.60 2.89 -12.95
C ALA A 90 5.92 3.48 -14.33
N SER A 91 6.84 4.44 -14.34
CA SER A 91 7.30 5.07 -15.58
C SER A 91 8.22 4.14 -16.38
N ILE A 92 8.98 3.32 -15.66
CA ILE A 92 9.88 2.30 -16.20
C ILE A 92 9.40 0.93 -15.69
N ALA A 93 9.46 -0.09 -16.55
CA ALA A 93 9.14 -1.46 -16.15
C ALA A 93 10.09 -1.92 -15.03
N HIS A 94 9.55 -2.60 -14.01
CA HIS A 94 10.29 -3.11 -12.86
C HIS A 94 11.03 -2.05 -12.02
N GLU A 95 10.62 -0.79 -12.12
CA GLU A 95 11.12 0.30 -11.29
C GLU A 95 10.70 0.09 -9.82
N ALA A 96 11.64 0.32 -8.90
CA ALA A 96 11.38 0.22 -7.46
C ALA A 96 10.49 1.36 -6.95
N GLU A 97 10.50 2.49 -7.65
CA GLU A 97 9.63 3.63 -7.42
C GLU A 97 8.40 3.54 -8.30
N GLY A 98 7.28 4.03 -7.76
CA GLY A 98 6.02 3.94 -8.47
C GLY A 98 4.84 3.99 -7.54
N VAL A 99 3.69 3.70 -8.11
CA VAL A 99 2.41 3.68 -7.41
C VAL A 99 1.85 2.27 -7.48
N PHE A 100 1.52 1.70 -6.33
CA PHE A 100 0.78 0.46 -6.23
C PHE A 100 -0.64 0.74 -5.76
N VAL A 101 -1.63 0.12 -6.39
CA VAL A 101 -3.03 0.21 -6.01
C VAL A 101 -3.64 -1.16 -5.79
N ILE A 102 -4.52 -1.24 -4.79
CA ILE A 102 -5.22 -2.46 -4.44
C ILE A 102 -6.61 -2.12 -3.87
N ALA A 103 -7.61 -2.90 -4.28
CA ALA A 103 -8.94 -2.90 -3.69
C ALA A 103 -9.07 -4.16 -2.85
N ILE A 104 -9.24 -3.98 -1.55
CA ILE A 104 -9.49 -5.06 -0.60
C ILE A 104 -10.72 -4.72 0.25
N ASP A 105 -11.01 -5.54 1.25
CA ASP A 105 -12.16 -5.31 2.11
C ASP A 105 -12.02 -3.94 2.79
N GLN A 106 -13.08 -3.13 2.77
CA GLN A 106 -13.02 -1.75 3.25
C GLN A 106 -12.57 -1.64 4.72
N ALA A 107 -12.92 -2.62 5.56
CA ALA A 107 -12.49 -2.64 6.95
C ALA A 107 -10.99 -2.94 7.07
N ILE A 108 -10.45 -3.75 6.16
CA ILE A 108 -9.00 -4.01 6.07
C ILE A 108 -8.28 -2.77 5.52
N GLU A 109 -8.79 -2.14 4.46
CA GLU A 109 -8.21 -0.89 3.91
C GLU A 109 -8.06 0.17 5.00
N SER A 110 -9.16 0.42 5.71
CA SER A 110 -9.22 1.43 6.76
C SER A 110 -8.27 1.12 7.91
N LEU A 111 -8.22 -0.15 8.34
CA LEU A 111 -7.36 -0.57 9.45
C LEU A 111 -5.87 -0.53 9.08
N LEU A 112 -5.50 -0.91 7.86
CA LEU A 112 -4.12 -0.81 7.38
C LEU A 112 -3.65 0.65 7.35
N PHE A 113 -4.51 1.55 6.87
CA PHE A 113 -4.21 2.99 6.88
C PHE A 113 -4.06 3.54 8.30
N GLU A 114 -4.96 3.18 9.22
CA GLU A 114 -4.87 3.57 10.64
C GLU A 114 -3.54 3.09 11.27
N LEU A 115 -3.19 1.82 11.07
CA LEU A 115 -1.95 1.25 11.60
C LEU A 115 -0.70 1.91 11.01
N TRP A 116 -0.70 2.23 9.72
CA TRP A 116 0.39 2.98 9.09
C TRP A 116 0.50 4.40 9.65
N GLN A 117 -0.60 5.11 9.84
CA GLN A 117 -0.56 6.44 10.47
C GLN A 117 0.01 6.38 11.90
N MET A 118 -0.35 5.35 12.67
CA MET A 118 0.21 5.14 14.00
C MET A 118 1.72 4.85 13.95
N SER A 119 2.20 4.06 12.99
CA SER A 119 3.65 3.81 12.86
C SER A 119 4.43 5.08 12.53
N GLU A 120 3.90 5.92 11.65
CA GLU A 120 4.56 7.20 11.30
C GLU A 120 4.66 8.14 12.51
N MET A 121 3.69 8.09 13.43
CA MET A 121 3.73 8.85 14.68
C MET A 121 4.74 8.30 15.70
N GLU A 122 4.85 6.97 15.83
CA GLU A 122 5.84 6.34 16.72
C GLU A 122 7.29 6.55 16.27
N ILE A 123 7.52 6.75 14.97
CA ILE A 123 8.84 7.05 14.38
C ILE A 123 9.22 8.53 14.55
N SER A 124 8.30 9.39 15.00
CA SER A 124 8.51 10.84 15.17
C SER A 124 8.79 11.34 16.61
N PRO A 125 9.63 10.71 17.47
CA PRO A 125 9.99 11.32 18.76
C PRO A 125 11.23 12.23 18.69
N LEU A 126 11.87 12.43 17.53
CA LEU A 126 13.09 13.25 17.39
C LEU A 126 12.87 14.45 16.47
N LYS A 127 12.11 15.43 16.96
CA LYS A 127 12.20 16.84 16.51
C LYS A 127 12.31 17.74 17.73
N TYR A 128 13.52 17.87 18.29
CA TYR A 128 13.95 18.98 19.15
C TYR A 128 15.42 19.28 18.89
#